data_AF-A0A935DR49-F1
#
_entry.id   AF-A0A935DR49-F1
#
_cell.length_a   1.000
_cell.length_b   1.000
_cell.length_c   1.000
_cell.angle_alpha   90.00
_cell.angle_beta   90.00
_cell.angle_gamma   90.00
#
_symmetry.space_group_name_H-M   'P 1'
#
loop_
_entity.id
_entity.type
_entity.pdbx_description
1 polymer ?
#
loop_
_entity_poly.entity_id
_entity_poly.type
_entity_poly.pdbx_seq_one_letter_code
_entity_poly.pdbx_strand_id
1 'polypeptide(L)'
;MTDAKLARLALIAARRRILLRQNSMVCLALQRVAQKHPLRTRACNKLQRWINSLLGGLMSYETWISAHHKHLVVQPIPFDEYRNKTRLGRLAWIDWMLTQDLGEVMKKY
;
A
#
# COMPACT_ATOMS: atom_id res chain seq x y z
N MET A 1 13.72 13.32 -12.65
CA MET A 1 13.56 12.48 -11.44
C MET A 1 13.08 11.11 -11.87
N THR A 2 13.69 10.01 -11.40
CA THR A 2 13.37 8.65 -11.88
C THR A 2 12.01 8.18 -11.37
N ASP A 3 11.36 7.25 -12.10
CA ASP A 3 10.11 6.61 -11.67
C ASP A 3 10.25 6.00 -10.27
N ALA A 4 11.40 5.41 -9.94
CA ALA A 4 11.67 4.84 -8.61
C ALA A 4 11.65 5.90 -7.49
N LYS A 5 12.26 7.08 -7.72
CA LYS A 5 12.21 8.20 -6.76
C LYS A 5 10.78 8.73 -6.61
N LEU A 6 10.04 8.86 -7.72
CA LEU A 6 8.63 9.25 -7.72
C LEU A 6 7.75 8.25 -6.97
N ALA A 7 7.98 6.95 -7.15
CA ALA A 7 7.29 5.88 -6.44
C ALA A 7 7.56 5.94 -4.93
N ARG A 8 8.82 6.14 -4.51
CA ARG A 8 9.17 6.32 -3.09
C ARG A 8 8.42 7.50 -2.47
N LEU A 9 8.42 8.66 -3.16
CA LEU A 9 7.69 9.84 -2.70
C LEU A 9 6.17 9.62 -2.66
N ALA A 10 5.63 8.84 -3.61
CA ALA A 10 4.22 8.49 -3.63
C ALA A 10 3.84 7.58 -2.45
N LEU A 11 4.64 6.57 -2.14
CA LEU A 11 4.44 5.69 -0.98
C LEU A 11 4.53 6.45 0.35
N ILE A 12 5.52 7.35 0.51
CA ILE A 12 5.63 8.21 1.71
C ILE A 12 4.39 9.10 1.85
N ALA A 13 3.90 9.68 0.76
CA ALA A 13 2.69 10.49 0.79
C ALA A 13 1.45 9.65 1.11
N ALA A 14 1.31 8.46 0.52
CA ALA A 14 0.22 7.53 0.81
C ALA A 14 0.23 7.10 2.29
N ARG A 15 1.41 6.79 2.84
CA ARG A 15 1.61 6.47 4.26
C ARG A 15 1.08 7.57 5.16
N ARG A 16 1.47 8.84 4.88
CA ARG A 16 1.00 10.00 5.65
C ARG A 16 -0.53 10.13 5.61
N ARG A 17 -1.16 9.86 4.47
CA ARG A 17 -2.63 9.92 4.34
C ARG A 17 -3.32 8.84 5.17
N ILE A 18 -2.81 7.62 5.18
CA ILE A 18 -3.35 6.53 6.01
C ILE A 18 -3.12 6.80 7.50
N LEU A 19 -1.95 7.33 7.85
CA LEU A 19 -1.62 7.72 9.22
C LEU A 19 -2.61 8.77 9.76
N LEU A 20 -2.92 9.78 8.95
CA LEU A 20 -3.90 10.83 9.26
C LEU A 20 -5.36 10.41 9.04
N ARG A 21 -5.64 9.12 8.82
CA ARG A 21 -6.98 8.56 8.58
C ARG A 21 -7.74 9.18 7.40
N GLN A 22 -7.04 9.83 6.47
CA GLN A 22 -7.65 10.44 5.28
C GLN A 22 -8.03 9.40 4.22
N ASN A 23 -7.41 8.22 4.27
CA ASN A 23 -7.72 7.09 3.41
C ASN A 23 -7.56 5.78 4.17
N SER A 24 -8.48 4.85 3.93
CA SER A 24 -8.44 3.50 4.51
C SER A 24 -7.68 2.50 3.64
N MET A 25 -7.47 2.76 2.34
CA MET A 25 -6.84 1.83 1.40
C MET A 25 -5.59 2.44 0.76
N VAL A 26 -4.56 1.62 0.51
CA VAL A 26 -3.30 2.04 -0.10
C VAL A 26 -3.50 2.54 -1.53
N CYS A 27 -4.23 1.80 -2.37
CA CYS A 27 -4.51 2.20 -3.75
C CYS A 27 -5.29 3.53 -3.82
N LEU A 28 -6.30 3.70 -2.97
CA LEU A 28 -7.03 4.95 -2.88
C LEU A 28 -6.13 6.11 -2.42
N ALA A 29 -5.24 5.88 -1.45
CA ALA A 29 -4.28 6.88 -1.03
C ALA A 29 -3.33 7.28 -2.18
N LEU A 30 -2.84 6.32 -2.97
CA LEU A 30 -2.01 6.56 -4.16
C LEU A 30 -2.76 7.32 -5.25
N GLN A 31 -4.04 7.00 -5.50
CA GLN A 31 -4.89 7.72 -6.43
C GLN A 31 -5.04 9.19 -5.99
N ARG A 32 -5.27 9.46 -4.71
CA ARG A 32 -5.33 10.84 -4.17
C ARG A 32 -3.99 11.57 -4.27
N VAL A 33 -2.87 10.86 -4.13
CA VAL A 33 -1.53 11.44 -4.33
C VAL A 33 -1.31 11.80 -5.80
N ALA A 34 -1.71 10.95 -6.75
CA ALA A 34 -1.61 11.23 -8.18
C ALA A 34 -2.44 12.46 -8.58
N GLN A 35 -3.67 12.58 -8.06
CA GLN A 35 -4.53 13.75 -8.29
C GLN A 35 -3.89 15.06 -7.83
N LYS A 36 -3.17 15.05 -6.69
CA LYS A 36 -2.50 16.24 -6.13
C LYS A 36 -1.14 16.52 -6.75
N HIS A 37 -0.48 15.52 -7.33
CA HIS A 37 0.86 15.64 -7.88
C HIS A 37 0.93 14.93 -9.25
N PRO A 38 0.55 15.62 -10.35
CA PRO A 38 0.47 15.01 -11.68
C PRO A 38 1.77 14.33 -12.15
N LEU A 39 2.93 14.86 -11.74
CA LEU A 39 4.25 14.27 -12.03
C LEU A 39 4.42 12.86 -11.44
N ARG A 40 3.61 12.47 -10.45
CA ARG A 40 3.66 11.15 -9.79
C ARG A 40 2.66 10.15 -10.38
N THR A 41 1.77 10.58 -11.28
CA THR A 41 0.66 9.76 -11.78
C THR A 41 1.13 8.43 -12.36
N ARG A 42 2.17 8.45 -13.21
CA ARG A 42 2.73 7.21 -13.79
C ARG A 42 3.21 6.25 -12.70
N ALA A 43 4.02 6.72 -11.77
CA ALA A 43 4.54 5.90 -10.67
C ALA A 43 3.42 5.37 -9.77
N CYS A 44 2.41 6.18 -9.43
CA CYS A 44 1.24 5.74 -8.67
C CYS A 44 0.46 4.64 -9.39
N ASN A 45 0.31 4.72 -10.72
CA ASN A 45 -0.40 3.70 -11.49
C ASN A 45 0.38 2.38 -11.53
N LYS A 46 1.70 2.44 -11.71
CA LYS A 46 2.58 1.27 -11.64
C LYS A 46 2.55 0.60 -10.26
N LEU A 47 2.62 1.40 -9.19
CA LEU A 47 2.48 0.90 -7.82
C LEU A 47 1.14 0.21 -7.59
N GLN A 48 0.02 0.78 -8.08
CA GLN A 48 -1.29 0.13 -7.97
C GLN A 48 -1.33 -1.22 -8.70
N ARG A 49 -0.73 -1.32 -9.89
CA ARG A 49 -0.62 -2.60 -10.61
C ARG A 49 0.21 -3.63 -9.84
N TRP A 50 1.36 -3.20 -9.31
CA TRP A 50 2.20 -4.04 -8.48
C TRP A 50 1.44 -4.56 -7.25
N ILE A 51 0.76 -3.66 -6.53
CA ILE A 51 -0.09 -3.99 -5.38
C ILE A 51 -1.15 -5.03 -5.78
N ASN A 52 -1.88 -4.80 -6.87
CA ASN A 52 -2.90 -5.73 -7.34
C ASN A 52 -2.31 -7.10 -7.71
N SER A 53 -1.09 -7.14 -8.26
CA SER A 53 -0.39 -8.40 -8.56
C SER A 53 0.02 -9.16 -7.30
N LEU A 54 0.46 -8.45 -6.25
CA LEU A 54 0.82 -9.07 -4.96
C LEU A 54 -0.41 -9.65 -4.24
N LEU A 55 -1.55 -8.97 -4.38
CA LEU A 55 -2.80 -9.44 -3.82
C LEU A 55 -3.34 -10.66 -4.58
N GLY A 56 -2.86 -11.00 -5.78
CA GLY A 56 -3.23 -12.23 -6.49
C GLY A 56 -4.73 -12.37 -6.74
N GLY A 57 -5.46 -11.26 -6.91
CA GLY A 57 -6.92 -11.25 -7.02
C GLY A 57 -7.67 -11.35 -5.69
N LEU A 58 -6.96 -11.50 -4.57
CA LEU A 58 -7.54 -11.47 -3.24
C LEU A 58 -7.96 -10.02 -2.91
N MET A 59 -9.25 -9.83 -2.66
CA MET A 59 -9.88 -8.50 -2.63
C MET A 59 -9.51 -7.63 -1.41
N SER A 60 -8.72 -8.14 -0.45
CA SER A 60 -8.38 -7.38 0.74
C SER A 60 -7.03 -7.74 1.37
N TYR A 61 -6.54 -6.81 2.19
CA TYR A 61 -5.33 -6.97 3.01
C TYR A 61 -5.43 -8.16 3.95
N GLU A 62 -6.62 -8.39 4.52
CA GLU A 62 -6.91 -9.53 5.40
C GLU A 62 -6.69 -10.86 4.68
N THR A 63 -7.15 -10.97 3.43
CA THR A 63 -6.96 -12.18 2.64
C THR A 63 -5.49 -12.42 2.28
N TRP A 64 -4.72 -11.36 2.03
CA TRP A 64 -3.28 -11.48 1.79
C TRP A 64 -2.50 -11.90 3.06
N ILE A 65 -2.81 -11.32 4.23
CA ILE A 65 -2.27 -11.78 5.52
C ILE A 65 -2.60 -13.26 5.73
N SER A 66 -3.85 -13.67 5.54
CA SER A 66 -4.27 -15.06 5.75
C SER A 66 -3.54 -16.02 4.80
N ALA A 67 -3.21 -15.57 3.58
CA ALA A 67 -2.47 -16.36 2.61
C ALA A 67 -0.96 -16.48 2.91
N HIS A 68 -0.30 -15.41 3.36
CA HIS A 68 1.18 -15.35 3.45
C HIS A 68 1.72 -15.35 4.89
N HIS A 69 0.88 -15.06 5.87
CA HIS A 69 1.23 -14.96 7.28
C HIS A 69 0.23 -15.74 8.14
N LYS A 70 0.08 -17.04 7.86
CA LYS A 70 -0.83 -17.95 8.60
C LYS A 70 -0.64 -17.93 10.12
N HIS A 71 0.59 -17.66 10.60
CA HIS A 71 0.92 -17.53 12.02
C HIS A 71 0.44 -16.21 12.65
N LEU A 72 0.09 -15.21 11.84
CA LEU A 72 -0.51 -13.95 12.26
C LEU A 72 -2.04 -13.96 12.15
N VAL A 73 -2.66 -15.10 11.80
CA VAL A 73 -4.11 -15.31 11.88
C VAL A 73 -4.47 -15.45 13.37
N VAL A 74 -4.37 -14.33 14.06
CA VAL A 74 -4.72 -14.15 15.45
C VAL A 74 -6.23 -13.98 15.50
N GLN A 75 -6.83 -14.68 16.45
CA GLN A 75 -8.20 -14.61 16.96
C GLN A 75 -9.07 -13.42 16.50
N PRO A 76 -10.39 -13.61 16.34
CA PRO A 76 -11.31 -12.56 15.88
C PRO A 76 -11.01 -11.22 16.57
N ILE A 77 -10.53 -10.26 15.78
CA ILE A 77 -10.17 -8.95 16.28
C ILE A 77 -11.49 -8.30 16.76
N PRO A 78 -11.58 -7.81 18.01
CA PRO A 78 -12.75 -7.07 18.46
C PRO A 78 -13.07 -5.95 17.48
N PHE A 79 -14.36 -5.75 17.17
CA PHE A 79 -14.81 -4.79 16.17
C PHE A 79 -14.22 -3.38 16.40
N ASP A 80 -14.09 -3.00 17.67
CA ASP A 80 -13.56 -1.70 18.10
C ASP A 80 -12.06 -1.54 17.80
N GLU A 81 -11.31 -2.65 17.80
CA GLU A 81 -9.88 -2.68 17.49
C GLU A 81 -9.60 -2.87 15.98
N TYR A 82 -10.55 -3.45 15.25
CA TYR A 82 -10.40 -3.82 13.84
C TYR A 82 -9.88 -2.67 13.00
N ARG A 83 -10.51 -1.49 13.09
CA ARG A 83 -10.11 -0.32 12.29
C ARG A 83 -8.68 0.11 12.56
N ASN A 84 -8.22 0.02 13.81
CA ASN A 84 -6.87 0.41 14.18
C ASN A 84 -5.84 -0.63 13.73
N LYS A 85 -6.12 -1.93 13.93
CA LYS A 85 -5.22 -3.00 13.49
C LYS A 85 -5.07 -3.06 11.98
N THR A 86 -6.16 -2.93 11.22
CA THR A 86 -6.06 -2.90 9.75
C THR A 86 -5.31 -1.67 9.26
N ARG A 87 -5.48 -0.51 9.91
CA ARG A 87 -4.68 0.69 9.60
C ARG A 87 -3.19 0.46 9.84
N LEU A 88 -2.82 -0.10 11.00
CA LEU A 88 -1.42 -0.42 11.32
C LEU A 88 -0.84 -1.42 10.32
N GLY A 89 -1.61 -2.44 9.95
CA GLY A 89 -1.21 -3.41 8.94
C GLY A 89 -0.88 -2.77 7.58
N ARG A 90 -1.74 -1.86 7.12
CA ARG A 90 -1.49 -1.11 5.87
C ARG A 90 -0.26 -0.21 5.95
N LEU A 91 0.00 0.39 7.12
CA LEU A 91 1.22 1.19 7.34
C LEU A 91 2.46 0.30 7.29
N ALA A 92 2.45 -0.84 7.99
CA ALA A 92 3.53 -1.82 7.95
C ALA A 92 3.77 -2.36 6.54
N TRP A 93 2.70 -2.55 5.76
CA TRP A 93 2.82 -2.99 4.37
C TRP A 93 3.46 -1.93 3.47
N ILE A 94 3.10 -0.65 3.63
CA ILE A 94 3.80 0.45 2.94
C ILE A 94 5.27 0.51 3.38
N ASP A 95 5.55 0.30 4.67
CA ASP A 95 6.92 0.29 5.18
C ASP A 95 7.73 -0.85 4.55
N TRP A 96 7.15 -2.04 4.40
CA TRP A 96 7.76 -3.14 3.64
C TRP A 96 7.94 -2.79 2.15
N MET A 97 6.98 -2.13 1.49
CA MET A 97 7.15 -1.69 0.09
C MET A 97 8.31 -0.72 -0.07
N LEU A 98 8.55 0.14 0.93
CA LEU A 98 9.65 1.11 0.93
C LEU A 98 11.04 0.47 1.09
N THR A 99 11.12 -0.78 1.53
CA THR A 99 12.37 -1.56 1.58
C THR A 99 12.65 -2.33 0.30
N GLN A 100 11.69 -2.44 -0.63
CA GLN A 100 11.87 -3.15 -1.90
C GLN A 100 12.68 -2.33 -2.92
N ASP A 101 13.25 -3.01 -3.91
CA ASP A 101 13.88 -2.35 -5.06
C ASP A 101 12.81 -1.76 -5.99
N LEU A 102 12.47 -0.49 -5.74
CA LEU A 102 11.51 0.25 -6.55
C LEU A 102 12.01 0.52 -7.97
N GLY A 103 13.32 0.40 -8.24
CA GLY A 103 13.86 0.48 -9.60
C GLY A 103 13.35 -0.68 -10.44
N GLU A 104 13.54 -1.90 -9.96
CA GLU A 104 13.06 -3.12 -10.63
C GLU A 104 11.53 -3.19 -10.68
N VAL A 105 10.84 -2.84 -9.59
CA VAL A 105 9.37 -2.78 -9.59
C VAL A 105 8.86 -1.80 -10.66
N MET A 106 9.45 -0.61 -10.78
CA MET A 106 9.01 0.38 -11.77
C MET A 106 9.39 0.02 -13.20
N LYS A 107 10.36 -0.87 -13.43
CA LYS A 107 10.64 -1.42 -14.77
C LYS A 107 9.60 -2.46 -15.17
N LYS A 108 9.18 -3.30 -14.22
CA LYS A 108 8.28 -4.43 -14.46
C LYS A 108 6.80 -4.07 -14.62
N TYR A 109 6.30 -3.07 -13.90
CA TYR A 109 4.87 -2.69 -13.84
C TYR A 109 4.58 -1.34 -14.50
#